data_AF-A0A3G6RN07-F1
#
_entry.id   AF-A0A3G6RN07-F1
#
_cell.length_a   1.000
_cell.length_b   1.000
_cell.length_c   1.000
_cell.angle_alpha   90.00
_cell.angle_beta   90.00
_cell.angle_gamma   90.00
#
_symmetry.space_group_name_H-M   'P 1'
#
loop_
_entity.id
_entity.type
_entity.pdbx_description
1 polymer ?
#
loop_
_entity_poly.entity_id
_entity_poly.type
_entity_poly.pdbx_seq_one_letter_code
_entity_poly.pdbx_strand_id
1 'polypeptide(L)'
;MRKIALTGIAVLGGFLTATAQCKTVSILVENFDTWKDMDKCWTAQSGKAMLYASDKRIIFYSMTNPGENMYLVTPKISAGTYTLSLDLSDNGGETTLELFSVNNTSDPKSYVSISKASKITGDKKTYTISLKKDSQLGLKVLLNGVHQAVYMDNFSLKPKK
;
A
#
# COMPACT_ATOMS: atom_id res chain seq x y z
N MET A 1 -27.76 -39.60 53.12
CA MET A 1 -26.71 -40.07 52.19
C MET A 1 -27.02 -39.59 50.77
N ARG A 2 -25.99 -39.16 50.03
CA ARG A 2 -25.96 -38.68 48.62
C ARG A 2 -26.13 -37.17 48.46
N LYS A 3 -25.39 -36.45 47.62
CA LYS A 3 -24.12 -36.63 46.87
C LYS A 3 -23.72 -35.20 46.44
N ILE A 4 -22.42 -34.92 46.37
CA ILE A 4 -21.82 -33.68 45.90
C ILE A 4 -22.09 -33.51 44.39
N ALA A 5 -22.33 -32.28 43.94
CA ALA A 5 -22.09 -31.89 42.55
C ALA A 5 -21.46 -30.48 42.52
N LEU A 6 -20.13 -30.45 42.35
CA LEU A 6 -19.38 -29.31 41.83
C LEU A 6 -19.54 -29.29 40.31
N THR A 7 -20.02 -28.17 39.77
CA THR A 7 -19.88 -27.77 38.36
C THR A 7 -20.06 -26.25 38.38
N GLY A 8 -19.02 -25.42 38.23
CA GLY A 8 -18.10 -25.39 37.11
C GLY A 8 -18.75 -24.58 35.98
N ILE A 9 -18.73 -23.25 36.08
CA ILE A 9 -19.12 -22.37 34.96
C ILE A 9 -17.88 -21.60 34.52
N ALA A 10 -17.48 -21.90 33.29
CA ALA A 10 -16.37 -21.34 32.56
C ALA A 10 -16.49 -19.81 32.44
N VAL A 11 -15.39 -19.11 32.74
CA VAL A 11 -15.18 -17.75 32.29
C VAL A 11 -14.98 -17.81 30.77
N LEU A 12 -16.06 -17.59 30.01
CA LEU A 12 -15.99 -17.30 28.58
C LEU A 12 -15.31 -15.94 28.41
N GLY A 13 -13.97 -15.94 28.47
CA GLY A 13 -13.15 -14.85 27.99
C GLY A 13 -13.31 -14.75 26.48
N GLY A 14 -14.33 -14.02 26.04
CA GLY A 14 -14.46 -13.61 24.64
C GLY A 14 -13.22 -12.83 24.26
N PHE A 15 -12.34 -13.44 23.47
CA PHE A 15 -11.27 -12.73 22.79
C PHE A 15 -11.92 -11.72 21.84
N LEU A 16 -12.05 -10.48 22.30
CA LEU A 16 -12.24 -9.33 21.43
C LEU A 16 -11.00 -9.25 20.56
N THR A 17 -11.03 -9.88 19.38
CA THR A 17 -10.08 -9.57 18.31
C THR A 17 -10.35 -8.13 17.92
N ALA A 18 -9.66 -7.19 18.57
CA ALA A 18 -9.63 -5.81 18.15
C ALA A 18 -9.10 -5.79 16.72
N THR A 19 -9.99 -5.66 15.73
CA THR A 19 -9.60 -5.25 14.39
C THR A 19 -8.97 -3.87 14.58
N ALA A 20 -7.65 -3.80 14.63
CA ALA A 20 -6.96 -2.53 14.76
C ALA A 20 -7.32 -1.70 13.52
N GLN A 21 -8.28 -0.79 13.69
CA GLN A 21 -8.68 0.13 12.65
C GLN A 21 -7.47 1.00 12.31
N CYS A 22 -7.09 1.02 11.04
CA CYS A 22 -5.97 1.82 10.57
C CYS A 22 -6.28 3.29 10.81
N LYS A 23 -5.45 3.96 11.61
CA LYS A 23 -5.62 5.36 11.95
C LYS A 23 -5.25 6.25 10.77
N THR A 24 -5.91 7.39 10.65
CA THR A 24 -5.45 8.45 9.76
C THR A 24 -4.09 8.95 10.27
N VAL A 25 -3.12 9.09 9.38
CA VAL A 25 -1.76 9.56 9.69
C VAL A 25 -1.42 10.84 8.92
N SER A 26 -0.50 11.63 9.44
CA SER A 26 0.08 12.80 8.74
C SER A 26 1.54 12.57 8.33
N ILE A 27 2.17 11.51 8.82
CA ILE A 27 3.52 11.08 8.45
C ILE A 27 3.44 9.57 8.21
N LEU A 28 4.07 9.12 7.13
CA LEU A 28 4.17 7.70 6.82
C LEU A 28 5.58 7.42 6.31
N VAL A 29 6.36 6.68 7.08
CA VAL A 29 7.72 6.25 6.71
C VAL A 29 7.76 4.75 6.82
N GLU A 30 8.07 4.08 5.72
CA GLU A 30 8.08 2.63 5.60
C GLU A 30 9.24 2.20 4.69
N ASN A 31 10.07 1.29 5.19
CA ASN A 31 11.19 0.69 4.46
C ASN A 31 10.96 -0.80 4.17
N PHE A 32 9.76 -1.31 4.48
CA PHE A 32 9.28 -2.65 4.19
C PHE A 32 10.15 -3.81 4.73
N ASP A 33 11.17 -3.52 5.54
CA ASP A 33 12.15 -4.49 6.07
C ASP A 33 11.48 -5.60 6.91
N THR A 34 10.36 -5.25 7.54
CA THR A 34 9.63 -6.13 8.47
C THR A 34 8.45 -6.85 7.82
N TRP A 35 8.13 -6.53 6.56
CA TRP A 35 6.97 -7.06 5.88
C TRP A 35 7.27 -8.46 5.35
N LYS A 36 6.55 -9.46 5.87
CA LYS A 36 6.50 -10.82 5.31
C LYS A 36 5.35 -10.98 4.32
N ASP A 37 4.28 -10.27 4.61
CA ASP A 37 3.09 -10.09 3.78
C ASP A 37 2.80 -8.59 3.72
N MET A 38 1.86 -8.18 2.87
CA MET A 38 1.35 -6.81 2.87
C MET A 38 0.81 -6.43 4.25
N ASP A 39 1.29 -5.31 4.81
CA ASP A 39 0.73 -4.82 6.06
C ASP A 39 -0.77 -4.57 5.93
N LYS A 40 -1.52 -4.91 6.97
CA LYS A 40 -2.99 -4.87 6.98
C LYS A 40 -3.60 -3.49 6.71
N CYS A 41 -2.83 -2.42 6.90
CA CYS A 41 -3.28 -1.05 6.66
C CYS A 41 -2.96 -0.54 5.25
N TRP A 42 -2.28 -1.36 4.45
CA TRP A 42 -2.05 -1.13 3.04
C TRP A 42 -2.97 -2.03 2.21
N THR A 43 -3.25 -1.61 0.99
CA THR A 43 -4.06 -2.40 0.06
C THR A 43 -3.27 -2.59 -1.23
N ALA A 44 -3.07 -3.85 -1.61
CA ALA A 44 -2.50 -4.22 -2.90
C ALA A 44 -3.63 -4.61 -3.86
N GLN A 45 -3.64 -4.03 -5.05
CA GLN A 45 -4.56 -4.36 -6.14
C GLN A 45 -3.73 -4.68 -7.36
N SER A 46 -3.54 -5.96 -7.66
CA SER A 46 -2.64 -6.39 -8.72
C SER A 46 -3.32 -6.71 -10.06
N GLY A 47 -4.66 -6.73 -10.10
CA GLY A 47 -5.40 -7.24 -11.26
C GLY A 47 -4.99 -8.69 -11.55
N LYS A 48 -4.56 -8.96 -12.79
CA LYS A 48 -4.01 -10.26 -13.19
C LYS A 48 -2.49 -10.37 -13.02
N ALA A 49 -1.83 -9.26 -12.70
CA ALA A 49 -0.40 -9.25 -12.38
C ALA A 49 -0.20 -9.58 -10.89
N MET A 50 1.03 -9.43 -10.40
CA MET A 50 1.40 -9.71 -9.02
C MET A 50 1.87 -8.44 -8.32
N LEU A 51 1.40 -8.22 -7.09
CA LEU A 51 1.86 -7.15 -6.20
C LEU A 51 2.02 -7.73 -4.79
N TYR A 52 3.25 -7.78 -4.30
CA TYR A 52 3.58 -8.46 -3.05
C TYR A 52 4.79 -7.83 -2.37
N ALA A 53 4.97 -8.16 -1.08
CA ALA A 53 6.14 -7.77 -0.30
C ALA A 53 7.08 -8.97 -0.25
N SER A 54 8.34 -8.76 -0.57
CA SER A 54 9.40 -9.78 -0.50
C SER A 54 10.75 -9.07 -0.48
N ASP A 55 11.79 -9.73 0.02
CA ASP A 55 13.17 -9.22 -0.07
C ASP A 55 13.31 -7.76 0.40
N LYS A 56 12.58 -7.44 1.47
CA LYS A 56 12.56 -6.13 2.15
C LYS A 56 12.09 -4.97 1.25
N ARG A 57 11.22 -5.26 0.27
CA ARG A 57 10.69 -4.27 -0.65
C ARG A 57 9.32 -4.66 -1.16
N ILE A 58 8.65 -3.74 -1.83
CA ILE A 58 7.43 -4.03 -2.58
C ILE A 58 7.78 -4.35 -4.02
N ILE A 59 7.20 -5.42 -4.56
CA ILE A 59 7.44 -5.91 -5.90
C ILE A 59 6.14 -5.85 -6.70
N PHE A 60 6.17 -5.11 -7.80
CA PHE A 60 5.17 -5.13 -8.85
C PHE A 60 5.71 -5.99 -9.98
N TYR A 61 5.01 -7.08 -10.33
CA TYR A 61 5.55 -8.06 -11.27
C TYR A 61 4.51 -8.48 -12.31
N SER A 62 4.89 -8.34 -13.57
CA SER A 62 4.14 -8.82 -14.73
C SER A 62 4.80 -10.11 -15.22
N MET A 63 4.19 -11.26 -14.94
CA MET A 63 4.65 -12.53 -15.50
C MET A 63 4.26 -12.62 -16.97
N THR A 64 2.95 -12.67 -17.26
CA THR A 64 2.38 -12.78 -18.61
C THR A 64 1.28 -11.75 -18.89
N ASN A 65 1.06 -10.79 -17.98
CA ASN A 65 -0.05 -9.83 -18.05
C ASN A 65 0.47 -8.38 -18.08
N PRO A 66 1.19 -7.98 -19.15
CA PRO A 66 1.62 -6.59 -19.32
C PRO A 66 0.41 -5.67 -19.47
N GLY A 67 0.58 -4.40 -19.11
CA GLY A 67 -0.46 -3.38 -19.21
C GLY A 67 -1.52 -3.44 -18.09
N GLU A 68 -1.38 -4.36 -17.13
CA GLU A 68 -2.25 -4.40 -15.95
C GLU A 68 -1.95 -3.23 -15.02
N ASN A 69 -3.00 -2.52 -14.60
CA ASN A 69 -2.87 -1.44 -13.62
C ASN A 69 -2.74 -2.04 -12.23
N MET A 70 -1.56 -1.92 -11.64
CA MET A 70 -1.33 -2.34 -10.25
C MET A 70 -1.32 -1.14 -9.33
N TYR A 71 -2.05 -1.21 -8.21
CA TYR A 71 -2.11 -0.15 -7.21
C TYR A 71 -1.64 -0.66 -5.86
N LEU A 72 -0.64 0.03 -5.31
CA LEU A 72 -0.37 -0.03 -3.88
C LEU A 72 -1.01 1.20 -3.23
N VAL A 73 -1.88 0.98 -2.25
CA VAL A 73 -2.62 2.04 -1.58
C VAL A 73 -2.23 2.11 -0.11
N THR A 74 -1.88 3.32 0.34
CA THR A 74 -1.46 3.59 1.71
C THR A 74 -2.63 3.46 2.71
N PRO A 75 -2.33 3.48 4.02
CA PRO A 75 -3.30 3.90 5.03
C PRO A 75 -3.87 5.30 4.72
N LYS A 76 -4.97 5.67 5.37
CA LYS A 76 -5.56 7.00 5.20
C LYS A 76 -4.60 8.08 5.70
N ILE A 77 -4.42 9.12 4.89
CA ILE A 77 -3.56 10.27 5.18
C ILE A 77 -4.44 11.50 5.40
N SER A 78 -4.09 12.35 6.36
CA SER A 78 -4.81 13.60 6.59
C SER A 78 -4.71 14.56 5.38
N ALA A 79 -5.70 15.44 5.21
CA ALA A 79 -5.59 16.53 4.24
C ALA A 79 -4.31 17.36 4.45
N GLY A 80 -3.68 17.82 3.37
CA GLY A 80 -2.46 18.63 3.46
C GLY A 80 -1.56 18.55 2.24
N THR A 81 -0.45 19.29 2.29
CA THR A 81 0.63 19.25 1.29
C THR A 81 1.81 18.50 1.85
N TYR A 82 2.37 17.59 1.07
CA TYR A 82 3.39 16.66 1.50
C TYR A 82 4.56 16.61 0.52
N THR A 83 5.73 16.28 1.06
CA THR A 83 6.85 15.75 0.30
C THR A 83 6.79 14.23 0.39
N LEU A 84 6.56 13.59 -0.75
CA LEU A 84 6.69 12.15 -0.93
C LEU A 84 8.07 11.86 -1.51
N SER A 85 8.80 10.93 -0.92
CA SER A 85 10.00 10.33 -1.53
C SER A 85 9.93 8.82 -1.46
N LEU A 86 10.41 8.16 -2.50
CA LEU A 86 10.51 6.70 -2.57
C LEU A 86 11.63 6.30 -3.52
N ASP A 87 12.20 5.13 -3.29
CA ASP A 87 13.18 4.53 -4.18
C ASP A 87 12.44 3.58 -5.14
N LEU A 88 12.71 3.72 -6.44
CA LEU A 88 12.10 2.91 -7.48
C LEU A 88 13.15 2.43 -8.46
N SER A 89 13.15 1.12 -8.72
CA SER A 89 13.96 0.51 -9.76
C SER A 89 13.14 -0.49 -10.56
N ASP A 90 13.61 -0.85 -11.74
CA ASP A 90 13.03 -1.90 -12.57
C ASP A 90 14.12 -2.79 -13.15
N ASN A 91 13.71 -3.92 -13.72
CA ASN A 91 14.60 -4.83 -14.44
C ASN A 91 14.67 -4.54 -15.95
N GLY A 92 14.35 -3.31 -16.37
CA GLY A 92 14.31 -2.86 -17.76
C GLY A 92 12.90 -2.77 -18.36
N GLY A 93 12.85 -2.36 -19.64
CA GLY A 93 11.61 -2.16 -20.40
C GLY A 93 10.95 -0.79 -20.16
N GLU A 94 9.65 -0.68 -20.48
CA GLU A 94 8.86 0.52 -20.22
C GLU A 94 7.99 0.32 -18.97
N THR A 95 8.26 1.13 -17.96
CA THR A 95 7.61 1.13 -16.65
C THR A 95 7.20 2.56 -16.30
N THR A 96 6.03 2.73 -15.68
CA THR A 96 5.59 4.05 -15.23
C THR A 96 4.99 4.02 -13.83
N LEU A 97 5.14 5.15 -13.13
CA LEU A 97 4.45 5.46 -11.88
C LEU A 97 3.54 6.67 -12.08
N GLU A 98 2.31 6.55 -11.58
CA GLU A 98 1.33 7.65 -11.45
C GLU A 98 0.71 7.62 -10.05
N LEU A 99 0.50 8.81 -9.46
CA LEU A 99 -0.04 8.95 -8.11
C LEU A 99 -1.52 9.32 -8.14
N PHE A 100 -2.28 8.77 -7.21
CA PHE A 100 -3.72 8.95 -7.07
C PHE A 100 -4.10 9.33 -5.64
N SER A 101 -5.07 10.22 -5.47
CA SER A 101 -5.83 10.33 -4.23
C SER A 101 -6.99 9.33 -4.28
N VAL A 102 -7.13 8.51 -3.25
CA VAL A 102 -8.10 7.40 -3.19
C VAL A 102 -9.01 7.59 -1.99
N ASN A 103 -10.32 7.67 -2.23
CA ASN A 103 -11.32 7.82 -1.16
C ASN A 103 -11.89 6.48 -0.70
N ASN A 104 -11.96 5.50 -1.59
CA ASN A 104 -12.47 4.16 -1.32
C ASN A 104 -11.69 3.15 -2.17
N THR A 105 -10.87 2.30 -1.55
CA THR A 105 -10.10 1.29 -2.27
C THR A 105 -10.96 0.31 -3.05
N SER A 106 -12.21 0.06 -2.63
CA SER A 106 -13.10 -0.87 -3.31
C SER A 106 -13.84 -0.26 -4.52
N ASP A 107 -13.72 1.06 -4.74
CA ASP A 107 -14.34 1.76 -5.86
C ASP A 107 -13.27 2.44 -6.74
N PRO A 108 -12.95 1.86 -7.92
CA PRO A 108 -11.99 2.43 -8.86
C PRO A 108 -12.35 3.85 -9.32
N LYS A 109 -13.63 4.24 -9.33
CA LYS A 109 -14.05 5.61 -9.70
C LYS A 109 -13.59 6.65 -8.67
N SER A 110 -13.24 6.21 -7.48
CA SER A 110 -12.76 7.08 -6.41
C SER A 110 -11.28 7.47 -6.54
N TYR A 111 -10.57 6.91 -7.52
CA TYR A 111 -9.15 7.13 -7.77
C TYR A 111 -8.99 8.36 -8.65
N VAL A 112 -8.53 9.45 -8.06
CA VAL A 112 -8.31 10.72 -8.77
C VAL A 112 -6.82 10.90 -8.97
N SER A 113 -6.37 10.96 -10.22
CA SER A 113 -4.97 11.22 -10.55
C SER A 113 -4.52 12.58 -10.01
N ILE A 114 -3.36 12.60 -9.36
CA ILE A 114 -2.74 13.80 -8.77
C ILE A 114 -1.31 14.04 -9.27
N SER A 115 -0.80 13.16 -10.13
CA SER A 115 0.45 13.36 -10.87
C SER A 115 0.29 12.86 -12.30
N LYS A 116 1.11 13.34 -13.23
CA LYS A 116 1.25 12.66 -14.52
C LYS A 116 2.00 11.34 -14.33
N ALA A 117 1.72 10.37 -15.18
CA ALA A 117 2.55 9.17 -15.28
C ALA A 117 3.98 9.57 -15.64
N SER A 118 4.95 8.95 -14.97
CA SER A 118 6.37 9.23 -15.14
C SER A 118 7.16 7.93 -15.23
N LYS A 119 8.16 7.91 -16.10
CA LYS A 119 9.01 6.74 -16.29
C LYS A 119 9.83 6.44 -15.03
N ILE A 120 9.95 5.17 -14.68
CA ILE A 120 10.85 4.71 -13.61
C ILE A 120 12.26 4.56 -14.20
N THR A 121 13.26 5.07 -13.49
CA THR A 121 14.64 5.20 -14.01
C THR A 121 15.70 4.56 -13.12
N GLY A 122 15.33 3.92 -12.01
CA GLY A 122 16.29 3.39 -11.04
C GLY A 122 16.67 4.35 -9.91
N ASP A 123 16.23 5.60 -9.97
CA ASP A 123 16.58 6.63 -9.01
C ASP A 123 15.46 6.89 -7.99
N LYS A 124 15.87 7.46 -6.85
CA LYS A 124 14.95 8.05 -5.89
C LYS A 124 14.04 9.09 -6.56
N LYS A 125 12.72 8.93 -6.41
CA LYS A 125 11.72 9.90 -6.87
C LYS A 125 11.24 10.75 -5.71
N THR A 126 11.03 12.03 -5.98
CA THR A 126 10.46 12.98 -5.02
C THR A 126 9.32 13.74 -5.66
N TYR A 127 8.18 13.82 -4.98
CA TYR A 127 6.97 14.52 -5.42
C TYR A 127 6.53 15.51 -4.34
N THR A 128 6.03 16.67 -4.77
CA THR A 128 5.14 17.48 -3.93
C THR A 128 3.72 17.07 -4.26
N ILE A 129 2.97 16.55 -3.29
CA ILE A 129 1.57 16.17 -3.47
C ILE A 129 0.67 16.98 -2.54
N SER A 130 -0.58 17.17 -2.92
CA SER A 130 -1.59 17.86 -2.13
C SER A 130 -2.88 17.05 -2.06
N LEU A 131 -3.29 16.68 -0.85
CA LEU A 131 -4.55 16.00 -0.58
C LEU A 131 -5.57 17.01 -0.08
N LYS A 132 -6.66 17.20 -0.84
CA LYS A 132 -7.71 18.19 -0.52
C LYS A 132 -8.56 17.83 0.71
N LYS A 133 -8.57 16.55 1.05
CA LYS A 133 -9.29 15.97 2.20
C LYS A 133 -8.56 14.70 2.63
N ASP A 134 -8.93 14.16 3.79
CA ASP A 134 -8.43 12.88 4.27
C ASP A 134 -8.70 11.78 3.24
N SER A 135 -7.61 11.22 2.71
CA SER A 135 -7.65 10.25 1.62
C SER A 135 -6.42 9.35 1.68
N GLN A 136 -6.48 8.20 1.03
CA GLN A 136 -5.32 7.36 0.84
C GLN A 136 -4.53 7.85 -0.38
N LEU A 137 -3.25 7.52 -0.43
CA LEU A 137 -2.42 7.71 -1.61
C LEU A 137 -2.32 6.36 -2.34
N GLY A 138 -2.71 6.34 -3.60
CA GLY A 138 -2.52 5.21 -4.51
C GLY A 138 -1.30 5.42 -5.38
N LEU A 139 -0.44 4.42 -5.45
CA LEU A 139 0.69 4.36 -6.37
C LEU A 139 0.32 3.38 -7.47
N LYS A 140 -0.01 3.90 -8.65
CA LYS A 140 -0.29 3.10 -9.83
C LYS A 140 1.01 2.82 -10.57
N VAL A 141 1.38 1.56 -10.66
CA VAL A 141 2.53 1.11 -11.44
C VAL A 141 2.03 0.34 -12.65
N LEU A 142 2.55 0.68 -13.83
CA LEU A 142 2.26 0.01 -15.09
C LEU A 142 3.55 -0.60 -15.65
N LEU A 143 3.47 -1.87 -16.02
CA LEU A 143 4.56 -2.65 -16.62
C LEU A 143 4.11 -3.09 -18.01
N ASN A 144 4.79 -2.64 -19.07
CA ASN A 144 4.40 -2.95 -20.45
C ASN A 144 5.06 -4.24 -20.99
N GLY A 145 5.94 -4.88 -20.22
CA GLY A 145 6.69 -6.08 -20.59
C GLY A 145 6.23 -7.37 -19.88
N VAL A 146 6.57 -8.50 -20.50
CA VAL A 146 6.51 -9.86 -19.93
C VAL A 146 7.77 -10.10 -19.10
N HIS A 147 7.65 -10.78 -17.96
CA HIS A 147 8.71 -10.95 -16.96
C HIS A 147 9.36 -9.64 -16.50
N GLN A 148 8.58 -8.56 -16.49
CA GLN A 148 9.03 -7.25 -16.03
C GLN A 148 8.72 -7.08 -14.55
N ALA A 149 9.58 -6.38 -13.83
CA ALA A 149 9.42 -6.09 -12.41
C ALA A 149 9.76 -4.64 -12.10
N VAL A 150 9.01 -4.04 -11.19
CA VAL A 150 9.35 -2.79 -10.49
C VAL A 150 9.51 -3.11 -9.01
N TYR A 151 10.57 -2.58 -8.43
CA TYR A 151 10.89 -2.70 -7.01
C TYR A 151 10.76 -1.32 -6.36
N MET A 152 10.04 -1.26 -5.25
CA MET A 152 9.82 -0.04 -4.48
C MET A 152 10.28 -0.21 -3.04
N ASP A 153 11.01 0.78 -2.53
CA ASP A 153 11.48 0.81 -1.16
C ASP A 153 11.53 2.26 -0.61
N ASN A 154 11.80 2.42 0.69
CA ASN A 154 12.04 3.67 1.39
C ASN A 154 10.94 4.72 1.16
N PHE A 155 9.68 4.29 1.28
CA PHE A 155 8.53 5.17 1.19
C PHE A 155 8.54 6.16 2.36
N SER A 156 8.56 7.45 2.06
CA SER A 156 8.51 8.51 3.06
C SER A 156 7.60 9.63 2.60
N LEU A 157 6.49 9.80 3.30
CA LEU A 157 5.57 10.90 3.16
C LEU A 157 5.64 11.77 4.42
N LYS A 158 6.02 13.04 4.25
CA LYS A 158 6.14 14.01 5.34
C LYS A 158 5.43 15.32 4.98
N PRO A 159 4.76 16.00 5.92
CA PRO A 159 4.17 17.30 5.66
C PRO A 159 5.23 18.27 5.12
N LYS A 160 4.89 19.00 4.08
CA LYS A 160 5.74 20.05 3.55
C LYS A 160 5.65 21.26 4.50
N LYS A 161 6.78 21.69 5.03
CA LYS A 161 6.89 22.90 5.86
C LYS A 161 6.71 24.15 5.01
#